data_AF-A0A919GS86-F1
#
_entry.id   AF-A0A919GS86-F1
#
_cell.length_a   1.000
_cell.length_b   1.000
_cell.length_c   1.000
_cell.angle_alpha   90.00
_cell.angle_beta   90.00
_cell.angle_gamma   90.00
#
_symmetry.space_group_name_H-M   'P 1'
#
loop_
_entity.id
_entity.type
_entity.pdbx_description
1 polymer ?
#
loop_
_entity_poly.entity_id
_entity_poly.type
_entity_poly.pdbx_seq_one_letter_code
_entity_poly.pdbx_strand_id
1 'polypeptide(L)'
;MVLGIAGWLVWALPGPQLGAVLGFGPVDGVVVVRECHEATDAEGYATGTDCTGRYTPRRAGEPAREMVLDTAAEDYRPGTAVDVRTARGHAYELSGLAVFNYGTATGLLLVPFLTLTAWLAACLRRRGGVPPGPDGFLFAALAGLVLVIVLGAVVGVLVALGTAIF
;
A
#
# COMPACT_ATOMS: atom_id res chain seq x y z
N MET A 1 12.58 -19.98 -4.80
CA MET A 1 11.65 -19.69 -5.91
C MET A 1 10.35 -19.04 -5.41
N VAL A 2 9.61 -19.67 -4.50
CA VAL A 2 8.33 -19.16 -3.94
C VAL A 2 8.45 -17.72 -3.37
N LEU A 3 9.45 -17.46 -2.51
CA LEU A 3 9.69 -16.10 -2.00
C LEU A 3 10.15 -15.10 -3.07
N GLY A 4 10.82 -15.57 -4.13
CA GLY A 4 11.21 -14.72 -5.25
C GLY A 4 10.00 -14.25 -6.04
N ILE A 5 9.01 -15.13 -6.25
CA ILE A 5 7.72 -14.78 -6.86
C ILE A 5 6.97 -13.80 -5.96
N ALA A 6 6.92 -14.05 -4.65
CA ALA A 6 6.27 -13.16 -3.70
C ALA A 6 6.90 -11.76 -3.72
N GLY A 7 8.23 -11.67 -3.66
CA GLY A 7 8.94 -10.39 -3.73
C GLY A 7 8.73 -9.68 -5.07
N TRP A 8 8.75 -10.41 -6.19
CA TRP A 8 8.45 -9.85 -7.51
C TRP A 8 7.02 -9.33 -7.59
N LEU A 9 6.03 -10.05 -7.08
CA LEU A 9 4.63 -9.63 -7.04
C LEU A 9 4.42 -8.39 -6.17
N VAL A 10 5.03 -8.35 -4.98
CA VAL A 10 4.99 -7.15 -4.13
C VAL A 10 5.59 -5.96 -4.87
N TRP A 11 6.74 -6.13 -5.50
CA TRP A 11 7.37 -5.06 -6.27
C TRP A 11 6.55 -4.65 -7.51
N ALA A 12 5.92 -5.61 -8.18
CA ALA A 12 5.16 -5.40 -9.40
C ALA A 12 3.71 -4.94 -9.16
N LEU A 13 3.20 -4.94 -7.93
CA LEU A 13 1.80 -4.57 -7.64
C LEU A 13 1.68 -3.41 -6.63
N PRO A 14 1.82 -3.60 -5.29
CA PRO A 14 1.68 -2.52 -4.32
C PRO A 14 2.98 -1.76 -4.02
N GLY A 15 4.15 -2.30 -4.38
CA GLY A 15 5.45 -1.82 -3.89
C GLY A 15 5.75 -0.35 -4.19
N PRO A 16 5.60 0.13 -5.44
CA PRO A 16 5.85 1.52 -5.78
C PRO A 16 4.92 2.50 -5.05
N GLN A 17 3.63 2.16 -4.94
CA GLN A 17 2.62 2.97 -4.27
C GLN A 17 2.87 3.01 -2.77
N LEU A 18 3.13 1.85 -2.15
CA LEU A 18 3.51 1.76 -0.74
C LEU A 18 4.79 2.57 -0.46
N GLY A 19 5.75 2.52 -1.37
CA GLY A 19 6.96 3.34 -1.33
C GLY A 19 6.67 4.83 -1.28
N ALA A 20 5.82 5.30 -2.20
CA ALA A 20 5.43 6.70 -2.31
C ALA A 20 4.63 7.18 -1.08
N VAL A 21 3.65 6.38 -0.63
CA VAL A 21 2.80 6.69 0.54
C VAL A 21 3.61 6.74 1.84
N LEU A 22 4.51 5.77 2.07
CA LEU A 22 5.34 5.73 3.27
C LEU A 22 6.45 6.79 3.28
N GLY A 23 6.58 7.56 2.20
CA GLY A 23 7.54 8.64 2.11
C GLY A 23 8.97 8.18 1.83
N PHE A 24 9.16 7.00 1.25
CA PHE A 24 10.49 6.54 0.86
C PHE A 24 11.03 7.38 -0.31
N GLY A 25 12.19 7.99 -0.11
CA GLY A 25 12.82 8.87 -1.10
C GLY A 25 12.42 10.34 -0.96
N PRO A 26 13.02 11.22 -1.80
CA PRO A 26 12.70 12.64 -1.80
C PRO A 26 11.26 12.88 -2.26
N VAL A 27 10.73 14.07 -1.95
CA VAL A 27 9.48 14.57 -2.53
C VAL A 27 9.69 14.80 -4.03
N ASP A 28 8.81 14.25 -4.86
CA ASP A 28 8.92 14.34 -6.33
C ASP A 28 8.40 15.67 -6.86
N GLY A 29 7.40 16.24 -6.19
CA GLY A 29 6.77 17.49 -6.61
C GLY A 29 5.70 17.96 -5.64
N VAL A 30 4.96 18.97 -6.08
CA VAL A 30 3.85 19.56 -5.33
C VAL A 30 2.59 19.43 -6.16
N VAL A 31 1.49 18.98 -5.57
CA VAL A 31 0.15 19.07 -6.18
C VAL A 31 -0.57 20.27 -5.58
N VAL A 32 -1.01 21.18 -6.44
CA VAL A 32 -1.95 22.24 -6.07
C VAL A 32 -3.36 21.72 -6.34
N VAL A 33 -4.09 21.43 -5.27
CA VAL A 33 -5.43 20.84 -5.31
C VAL A 33 -6.41 21.77 -6.01
N ARG A 34 -7.22 21.24 -6.92
CA ARG A 34 -8.32 21.97 -7.57
C ARG A 34 -9.67 21.55 -6.99
N GLU A 35 -9.87 20.26 -6.85
CA GLU A 35 -11.12 19.65 -6.42
C GLU A 35 -10.83 18.26 -5.83
N CYS A 36 -11.59 17.89 -4.81
CA CYS A 36 -11.54 16.58 -4.19
C CYS A 36 -12.92 15.94 -4.30
N HIS A 37 -12.91 14.63 -4.56
CA HIS A 37 -14.11 13.83 -4.74
C HIS A 37 -13.96 12.52 -3.98
N GLU A 38 -15.07 11.94 -3.57
CA GLU A 38 -15.07 10.58 -3.02
C GLU A 38 -14.74 9.59 -4.14
N ALA A 39 -13.66 8.83 -3.95
CA ALA A 39 -13.23 7.80 -4.87
C ALA A 39 -14.05 6.54 -4.61
N THR A 40 -14.43 5.84 -5.68
CA THR A 40 -15.16 4.57 -5.60
C THR A 40 -14.46 3.48 -6.39
N ASP A 41 -14.53 2.25 -5.91
CA ASP A 41 -14.10 1.07 -6.67
C ASP A 41 -15.09 0.74 -7.82
N ALA A 42 -14.79 -0.33 -8.56
CA ALA A 42 -15.61 -0.78 -9.68
C ALA A 42 -17.02 -1.22 -9.26
N GLU A 43 -17.18 -1.59 -7.99
CA GLU A 43 -18.43 -1.99 -7.35
C GLU A 43 -19.18 -0.80 -6.72
N GLY A 44 -18.59 0.40 -6.71
CA GLY A 44 -19.18 1.63 -6.19
C GLY A 44 -18.99 1.84 -4.69
N TYR A 45 -18.12 1.07 -4.03
CA TYR A 45 -17.77 1.29 -2.63
C TYR A 45 -16.73 2.39 -2.50
N ALA A 46 -16.89 3.24 -1.49
CA ALA A 46 -15.95 4.30 -1.18
C ALA A 46 -14.55 3.73 -0.87
N THR A 47 -13.56 4.17 -1.65
CA THR A 47 -12.14 3.79 -1.51
C THR A 47 -11.27 4.90 -0.96
N GLY A 48 -11.86 6.06 -0.68
CA GLY A 48 -11.17 7.21 -0.09
C GLY A 48 -11.56 8.52 -0.75
N THR A 49 -10.66 9.50 -0.67
CA THR A 49 -10.82 10.80 -1.30
C THR A 49 -9.74 10.97 -2.34
N ASP A 50 -10.13 11.22 -3.59
CA ASP A 50 -9.21 11.54 -4.67
C ASP A 50 -9.24 13.04 -4.94
N CYS A 51 -8.09 13.68 -4.88
CA CYS A 51 -7.95 15.11 -5.15
C CYS A 51 -7.26 15.31 -6.50
N THR A 52 -7.94 15.94 -7.45
CA THR A 52 -7.32 16.33 -8.72
C THR A 52 -6.66 17.69 -8.56
N GLY A 53 -5.50 17.87 -9.20
CA GLY A 53 -4.77 19.13 -9.10
C GLY A 53 -3.69 19.28 -10.15
N ARG A 54 -3.04 20.44 -10.13
CA ARG A 54 -1.87 20.71 -10.97
C ARG A 54 -0.61 20.26 -10.24
N TYR A 55 0.02 19.22 -10.76
CA TYR A 55 1.31 18.73 -10.30
C TYR A 55 2.46 19.55 -10.90
N THR A 56 3.33 20.03 -10.03
CA THR A 56 4.56 20.73 -10.39
C THR A 56 5.77 19.90 -9.91
N PRO A 57 6.52 19.26 -10.82
CA PRO A 57 7.68 18.45 -10.45
C PRO A 57 8.82 19.31 -9.90
N ARG A 58 9.55 18.78 -8.91
CA ARG A 58 10.79 19.42 -8.42
C ARG A 58 11.98 19.17 -9.35
N ARG A 59 11.91 18.14 -10.20
CA ARG A 59 12.98 17.79 -11.14
C ARG A 59 12.98 18.76 -12.33
N ALA A 60 14.13 19.36 -12.60
CA ALA A 60 14.29 20.25 -13.74
C ALA A 60 14.03 19.50 -15.07
N GLY A 61 13.24 20.12 -15.96
CA GLY A 61 12.94 19.61 -17.31
C GLY A 61 11.66 18.78 -17.43
N GLU A 62 10.97 18.48 -16.33
CA GLU A 62 9.65 17.83 -16.40
C GLU A 62 8.53 18.90 -16.41
N PRO A 63 7.56 18.82 -17.34
CA PRO A 63 6.49 19.80 -17.42
C PRO A 63 5.47 19.61 -16.29
N ALA A 64 4.91 20.71 -15.81
CA ALA A 64 3.73 20.67 -14.94
C ALA A 64 2.55 20.04 -15.70
N ARG A 65 1.82 19.13 -15.04
CA ARG A 65 0.70 18.37 -15.61
C ARG A 65 -0.43 18.23 -14.60
N GLU A 66 -1.62 17.87 -15.07
CA GLU A 66 -2.67 17.42 -14.14
C GLU A 66 -2.31 16.04 -13.59
N MET A 67 -2.59 15.84 -12.30
CA MET A 67 -2.38 14.56 -11.64
C MET A 67 -3.38 14.40 -10.50
N VAL A 68 -3.75 13.15 -10.23
CA VAL A 68 -4.62 12.79 -9.11
C VAL A 68 -3.74 12.47 -7.91
N LEU A 69 -4.00 13.13 -6.79
CA LEU A 69 -3.58 12.72 -5.46
C LEU A 69 -4.54 11.61 -5.02
N ASP A 70 -4.05 10.38 -5.09
CA ASP A 70 -4.79 9.16 -4.81
C ASP A 70 -4.86 8.91 -3.30
N THR A 71 -6.05 8.63 -2.79
CA THR A 71 -6.30 8.32 -1.39
C THR A 71 -5.72 9.42 -0.46
N ALA A 72 -6.13 10.66 -0.68
CA ALA A 72 -5.73 11.82 0.11
C ALA A 72 -6.02 11.63 1.61
N ALA A 73 -5.20 12.25 2.46
CA ALA A 73 -5.33 12.18 3.92
C ALA A 73 -6.62 12.88 4.41
N GLU A 74 -7.03 13.93 3.72
CA GLU A 74 -8.25 14.68 4.00
C GLU A 74 -8.82 15.35 2.75
N ASP A 75 -10.02 15.91 2.87
CA ASP A 75 -10.66 16.73 1.83
C ASP A 75 -10.05 18.14 1.83
N TYR A 76 -9.02 18.32 1.00
CA TYR A 76 -8.29 19.58 0.89
C TYR A 76 -9.09 20.67 0.19
N ARG A 77 -8.94 21.90 0.71
CA ARG A 77 -9.51 23.08 0.04
C ARG A 77 -8.82 23.33 -1.31
N PRO A 78 -9.55 23.81 -2.33
CA PRO A 78 -8.95 24.28 -3.57
C PRO A 78 -7.84 25.30 -3.34
N GLY A 79 -6.71 25.14 -4.02
CA GLY A 79 -5.50 25.95 -3.88
C GLY A 79 -4.51 25.43 -2.84
N THR A 80 -4.84 24.40 -2.06
CA THR A 80 -3.91 23.77 -1.11
C THR A 80 -2.74 23.13 -1.85
N ALA A 81 -1.52 23.40 -1.39
CA ALA A 81 -0.30 22.83 -1.94
C ALA A 81 0.17 21.66 -1.08
N VAL A 82 0.25 20.46 -1.68
CA VAL A 82 0.61 19.22 -0.99
C VAL A 82 1.91 18.67 -1.56
N ASP A 83 2.88 18.38 -0.69
CA ASP A 83 4.12 17.70 -1.07
C ASP A 83 3.85 16.22 -1.33
N VAL A 84 4.15 15.76 -2.54
CA VAL A 84 3.79 14.41 -2.99
C VAL A 84 4.98 13.60 -3.51
N ARG A 85 4.83 12.29 -3.47
CA ARG A 85 5.63 11.33 -4.22
C ARG A 85 4.77 10.71 -5.31
N THR A 86 5.40 10.26 -6.37
CA THR A 86 4.70 9.76 -7.56
C THR A 86 4.96 8.28 -7.75
N ALA A 87 3.90 7.54 -8.06
CA ALA A 87 4.02 6.15 -8.48
C ALA A 87 2.95 5.87 -9.54
N ARG A 88 3.35 5.21 -10.63
CA ARG A 88 2.43 4.75 -11.70
C ARG A 88 1.49 5.83 -12.26
N GLY A 89 1.94 7.08 -12.30
CA GLY A 89 1.16 8.19 -12.84
C GLY A 89 0.22 8.89 -11.84
N HIS A 90 0.22 8.46 -10.58
CA HIS A 90 -0.54 9.10 -9.50
C HIS A 90 0.39 9.77 -8.49
N ALA A 91 -0.15 10.76 -7.78
CA ALA A 91 0.47 11.39 -6.63
C ALA A 91 0.01 10.69 -5.35
N TYR A 92 0.93 10.58 -4.41
CA TYR A 92 0.71 9.99 -3.10
C TYR A 92 1.30 10.90 -2.04
N GLU A 93 0.54 11.05 -0.97
CA GLU A 93 1.00 11.58 0.30
C GLU A 93 0.91 10.49 1.38
N LEU A 94 1.33 10.83 2.59
CA LEU A 94 1.12 9.95 3.72
C LEU A 94 -0.35 10.08 4.16
N SER A 95 -1.16 9.05 3.92
CA SER A 95 -2.53 8.96 4.42
C SER A 95 -2.80 7.64 5.11
N GLY A 96 -3.65 7.67 6.15
CA GLY A 96 -3.99 6.47 6.92
C GLY A 96 -4.67 5.39 6.06
N LEU A 97 -5.55 5.82 5.15
CA LEU A 97 -6.27 4.91 4.27
C LEU A 97 -5.36 4.32 3.19
N ALA A 98 -4.42 5.08 2.62
CA ALA A 98 -3.46 4.53 1.66
C ALA A 98 -2.52 3.52 2.33
N VAL A 99 -2.06 3.81 3.56
CA VAL A 99 -1.25 2.87 4.33
C VAL A 99 -2.03 1.59 4.64
N PHE A 100 -3.31 1.71 5.00
CA PHE A 100 -4.19 0.55 5.17
C PHE A 100 -4.29 -0.26 3.87
N ASN A 101 -4.70 0.37 2.76
CA ASN A 101 -4.95 -0.31 1.49
C ASN A 101 -3.70 -1.01 0.94
N TYR A 102 -2.59 -0.29 0.77
CA TYR A 102 -1.38 -0.87 0.19
C TYR A 102 -0.63 -1.77 1.17
N GLY A 103 -0.66 -1.46 2.46
CA GLY A 103 -0.07 -2.29 3.51
C GLY A 103 -0.77 -3.63 3.65
N THR A 104 -2.11 -3.62 3.74
CA THR A 104 -2.90 -4.86 3.79
C THR A 104 -2.78 -5.67 2.50
N ALA A 105 -2.86 -5.04 1.32
CA ALA A 105 -2.67 -5.73 0.05
C ALA A 105 -1.30 -6.43 -0.02
N THR A 106 -0.24 -5.77 0.45
CA THR A 106 1.11 -6.35 0.54
C THR A 106 1.14 -7.55 1.49
N GLY A 107 0.58 -7.42 2.69
CA GLY A 107 0.56 -8.50 3.67
C GLY A 107 -0.27 -9.71 3.22
N LEU A 108 -1.47 -9.47 2.67
CA LEU A 108 -2.36 -10.50 2.14
C LEU A 108 -1.71 -11.26 0.99
N LEU A 109 -0.94 -10.55 0.16
CA LEU A 109 -0.15 -11.17 -0.88
C LEU A 109 0.99 -12.03 -0.31
N LEU A 110 1.69 -11.57 0.73
CA LEU A 110 2.86 -12.28 1.28
C LEU A 110 2.53 -13.53 2.10
N VAL A 111 1.45 -13.50 2.89
CA VAL A 111 1.12 -14.57 3.87
C VAL A 111 1.05 -15.96 3.22
N PRO A 112 0.35 -16.19 2.09
CA PRO A 112 0.29 -17.51 1.45
C PRO A 112 1.65 -18.04 0.99
N PHE A 113 2.53 -17.16 0.48
CA PHE A 113 3.86 -17.57 0.03
C PHE A 113 4.78 -17.88 1.22
N LEU A 114 4.66 -17.12 2.31
CA LEU A 114 5.42 -17.36 3.54
C LEU A 114 5.02 -18.68 4.19
N THR A 115 3.73 -18.96 4.32
CA THR A 115 3.24 -20.21 4.91
C THR A 115 3.58 -21.42 4.05
N LEU A 116 3.44 -21.31 2.73
CA LEU A 116 3.88 -22.36 1.78
C LEU A 116 5.39 -22.61 1.87
N THR A 117 6.20 -21.55 1.92
CA THR A 117 7.65 -21.69 2.05
C THR A 117 8.04 -22.34 3.38
N ALA A 118 7.37 -21.97 4.47
CA ALA A 118 7.59 -22.59 5.78
C ALA A 118 7.23 -24.08 5.78
N TRP A 119 6.13 -24.47 5.13
CA TRP A 119 5.75 -25.87 4.98
C TRP A 119 6.77 -26.66 4.17
N LEU A 120 7.19 -26.15 3.01
CA LEU A 120 8.23 -26.78 2.19
C LEU A 120 9.55 -26.92 2.95
N ALA A 121 9.94 -25.90 3.71
CA ALA A 121 11.13 -25.96 4.56
C ALA A 121 10.99 -27.03 5.66
N ALA A 122 9.81 -27.18 6.27
CA ALA A 122 9.54 -28.21 7.26
C ALA A 122 9.61 -29.63 6.66
N CYS A 123 9.06 -29.83 5.46
CA CYS A 123 9.19 -31.08 4.71
C CYS A 123 10.65 -31.42 4.40
N LEU A 124 11.44 -30.44 3.95
CA LEU A 124 12.87 -30.63 3.63
C LEU A 124 13.71 -30.97 4.86
N ARG A 125 13.38 -30.43 6.04
CA ARG A 125 14.08 -30.75 7.29
C ARG A 125 13.84 -32.18 7.76
N ARG A 126 12.73 -32.81 7.37
CA ARG A 126 12.37 -34.19 7.74
C ARG A 126 12.59 -35.18 6.60
N ARG A 127 13.70 -35.05 5.85
CA ARG A 127 14.07 -36.03 4.81
C ARG A 127 14.11 -37.44 5.39
N GLY A 128 13.14 -38.28 5.02
CA GLY A 128 13.03 -39.69 5.44
C GLY A 128 11.94 -40.00 6.49
N GLY A 129 11.24 -38.99 7.01
CA GLY A 129 10.12 -39.18 7.94
C GLY A 129 8.76 -38.85 7.30
N VAL A 130 7.67 -39.11 8.05
CA VAL A 130 6.33 -38.67 7.66
C VAL A 130 6.31 -37.13 7.60
N PRO A 131 5.92 -36.52 6.47
CA PRO A 131 5.86 -35.06 6.34
C PRO A 131 4.83 -34.48 7.31
N PRO A 132 5.03 -33.23 7.78
CA PRO A 132 4.03 -32.58 8.62
C PRO A 132 2.72 -32.38 7.83
N GLY A 133 1.60 -32.67 8.50
CA GLY A 133 0.27 -32.44 7.94
C GLY A 133 0.06 -30.97 7.56
N PRO A 134 -0.73 -30.69 6.51
CA PRO A 134 -0.92 -29.33 6.00
C PRO A 134 -1.73 -28.43 6.94
N ASP A 135 -2.56 -29.03 7.81
CA ASP A 135 -3.56 -28.32 8.61
C ASP A 135 -2.95 -27.21 9.48
N GLY A 136 -1.82 -27.48 10.15
CA GLY A 136 -1.15 -26.47 10.98
C GLY A 136 -0.68 -25.25 10.18
N PHE A 137 -0.25 -25.45 8.95
CA PHE A 137 0.19 -24.36 8.06
C PHE A 137 -1.00 -23.62 7.45
N LEU A 138 -2.12 -24.32 7.21
CA LEU A 138 -3.38 -23.71 6.80
C LEU A 138 -3.93 -22.79 7.90
N PHE A 139 -3.99 -23.26 9.15
CA PHE A 139 -4.43 -22.43 10.27
C PHE A 139 -3.49 -21.25 10.51
N ALA A 140 -2.18 -21.46 10.38
CA ALA A 140 -1.21 -20.37 10.45
C ALA A 140 -1.41 -19.34 9.32
N ALA A 141 -1.74 -19.79 8.11
CA ALA A 141 -2.05 -18.88 7.00
C ALA A 141 -3.33 -18.08 7.28
N LEU A 142 -4.41 -18.72 7.71
CA LEU A 142 -5.66 -18.04 8.05
C LEU A 142 -5.46 -17.02 9.19
N ALA A 143 -4.76 -17.41 10.26
CA ALA A 143 -4.42 -16.51 11.36
C ALA A 143 -3.55 -15.35 10.89
N GLY A 144 -2.58 -15.60 10.01
CA GLY A 144 -1.74 -14.57 9.40
C GLY A 144 -2.54 -13.58 8.55
N LEU A 145 -3.51 -14.05 7.76
CA LEU A 145 -4.37 -13.18 6.95
C LEU A 145 -5.22 -12.26 7.83
N VAL A 146 -5.84 -12.80 8.88
CA VAL A 146 -6.61 -11.99 9.85
C VAL A 146 -5.70 -10.98 10.55
N LEU A 147 -4.51 -11.41 10.98
CA LEU A 147 -3.54 -10.55 11.66
C LEU A 147 -3.10 -9.38 10.76
N VAL A 148 -2.86 -9.61 9.47
CA VAL A 148 -2.50 -8.55 8.52
C VAL A 148 -3.61 -7.50 8.42
N ILE A 149 -4.87 -7.92 8.37
CA ILE A 149 -6.01 -6.99 8.29
C ILE A 149 -6.07 -6.14 9.56
N VAL A 150 -5.95 -6.77 10.72
CA VAL A 150 -5.98 -6.06 12.02
C VAL A 150 -4.81 -5.10 12.14
N LEU A 151 -3.58 -5.54 11.82
CA LEU A 151 -2.39 -4.70 11.86
C LEU A 151 -2.49 -3.54 10.89
N GLY A 152 -2.96 -3.79 9.67
CA GLY A 152 -3.20 -2.75 8.69
C GLY A 152 -4.18 -1.72 9.22
N ALA A 153 -5.30 -2.14 9.80
CA ALA A 153 -6.31 -1.23 10.35
C ALA A 153 -5.73 -0.39 11.50
N VAL A 154 -5.00 -1.02 12.43
CA VAL A 154 -4.34 -0.31 13.54
C VAL A 154 -3.35 0.72 13.02
N VAL A 155 -2.47 0.34 12.08
CA VAL A 155 -1.48 1.26 11.52
C VAL A 155 -2.15 2.38 10.74
N GLY A 156 -3.16 2.08 9.91
CA GLY A 156 -3.91 3.08 9.17
C GLY A 156 -4.58 4.11 10.08
N VAL A 157 -5.21 3.66 11.17
CA VAL A 157 -5.79 4.55 12.19
C VAL A 157 -4.72 5.41 12.86
N LEU A 158 -3.58 4.83 13.24
CA LEU A 158 -2.50 5.58 13.87
C LEU A 158 -1.93 6.66 12.93
N VAL A 159 -1.78 6.34 11.65
CA VAL A 159 -1.32 7.31 10.64
C VAL A 159 -2.37 8.41 10.45
N ALA A 160 -3.66 8.07 10.32
CA ALA A 160 -4.73 9.05 10.19
C ALA A 160 -4.79 10.02 11.40
N LEU A 161 -4.61 9.49 12.62
CA LEU A 161 -4.53 10.32 13.82
C LEU A 161 -3.28 11.21 13.80
N GLY A 162 -2.14 10.67 13.36
CA GLY A 162 -0.90 11.45 13.23
C GLY A 162 -1.06 12.60 12.25
N THR A 163 -1.60 12.35 11.07
CA THR A 163 -1.76 13.37 10.02
C THR A 163 -2.86 14.39 10.33
N ALA A 164 -3.84 14.06 11.18
CA ALA A 164 -4.87 15.01 11.59
C ALA A 164 -4.45 15.95 12.73
N ILE A 165 -3.42 15.58 13.51
CA ILE A 165 -2.95 16.35 14.68
C ILE A 165 -1.84 17.35 14.32
N PHE A 166 -1.05 17.06 13.28
CA PHE A 166 0.10 17.85 12.85
C PHE A 166 -0.17 18.58 11.54
#